data_AF-A0A6I3B5G0-F1
#
_entry.id   AF-A0A6I3B5G0-F1
#
_cell.length_a   1.000
_cell.length_b   1.000
_cell.length_c   1.000
_cell.angle_alpha   90.00
_cell.angle_beta   90.00
_cell.angle_gamma   90.00
#
_symmetry.space_group_name_H-M   'P 1'
#
loop_
_entity.id
_entity.type
_entity.pdbx_description
1 polymer ?
#
loop_
_entity_poly.entity_id
_entity_poly.type
_entity_poly.pdbx_seq_one_letter_code
_entity_poly.pdbx_strand_id
1 'polypeptide(L)'
;MSTGWSFETKQIHAGQSPDAVTNSRALPIYQTTSYIFNDTTHAANLFALKELGNIYTRLMNPTTAVVEDRVAALEGGVAALL
;
A
#
# COMPACT_ATOMS: atom_id res chain seq x y z
N MET A 1 -9.06 5.56 -7.47
CA MET A 1 -9.69 5.38 -8.80
C MET A 1 -10.60 4.13 -8.82
N SER A 2 -11.66 4.05 -8.01
CA SER A 2 -12.54 2.86 -7.93
C SER A 2 -14.04 3.17 -7.87
N THR A 3 -14.43 4.44 -7.87
CA THR A 3 -15.78 4.94 -7.57
C THR A 3 -16.85 4.58 -8.62
N GLY A 4 -16.53 3.83 -9.66
CA GLY A 4 -17.48 3.36 -10.68
C GLY A 4 -17.28 1.91 -11.14
N TRP A 5 -16.43 1.13 -10.48
CA TRP A 5 -16.22 -0.28 -10.82
C TRP A 5 -17.22 -1.20 -10.11
N SER A 6 -17.68 -2.24 -10.82
CA SER A 6 -18.45 -3.34 -10.24
C SER A 6 -17.60 -4.15 -9.25
N PHE A 7 -18.26 -4.92 -8.38
CA PHE A 7 -17.63 -5.70 -7.31
C PHE A 7 -16.53 -6.65 -7.85
N GLU A 8 -16.82 -7.36 -8.94
CA GLU A 8 -15.91 -8.32 -9.58
C GLU A 8 -14.65 -7.63 -10.11
N THR A 9 -14.79 -6.43 -10.67
CA THR A 9 -13.63 -5.64 -11.14
C THR A 9 -12.79 -5.13 -9.97
N LYS A 10 -13.43 -4.70 -8.88
CA LYS A 10 -12.73 -4.26 -7.65
C LYS A 10 -11.90 -5.38 -7.04
N GLN A 11 -12.41 -6.63 -7.02
CA GLN A 11 -11.67 -7.78 -6.50
C GLN A 11 -10.32 -8.01 -7.18
N ILE A 12 -10.21 -7.68 -8.47
CA ILE A 12 -8.98 -7.89 -9.24
C ILE A 12 -8.07 -6.65 -9.22
N HIS A 13 -8.62 -5.43 -9.16
CA HIS A 13 -7.86 -4.22 -9.45
C HIS A 13 -7.79 -3.18 -8.33
N ALA A 14 -8.71 -3.18 -7.36
CA ALA A 14 -8.68 -2.18 -6.30
C ALA A 14 -7.39 -2.30 -5.45
N GLY A 15 -6.88 -1.15 -5.00
CA GLY A 15 -5.65 -1.05 -4.20
C GLY A 15 -4.34 -1.23 -4.97
N GLN A 16 -4.36 -1.63 -6.25
CA GLN A 16 -3.14 -1.97 -6.99
C GLN A 16 -3.00 -1.14 -8.27
N SER A 17 -1.78 -0.64 -8.49
CA SER A 17 -1.33 -0.15 -9.81
C SER A 17 -0.11 -0.98 -10.28
N PRO A 18 0.19 -1.02 -11.59
CA PRO A 18 1.44 -1.61 -12.06
C PRO A 18 2.64 -1.00 -11.34
N ASP A 19 3.64 -1.83 -11.03
CA ASP A 19 4.86 -1.37 -10.37
C ASP A 19 5.57 -0.30 -11.22
N ALA A 20 5.87 0.86 -10.64
CA ALA A 20 6.42 2.00 -11.37
C ALA A 20 7.89 1.80 -11.79
N VAL A 21 8.62 0.90 -11.13
CA VAL A 21 10.04 0.66 -11.42
C VAL A 21 10.22 -0.35 -12.55
N THR A 22 9.41 -1.40 -12.59
CA THR A 22 9.57 -2.55 -13.50
C THR A 22 8.42 -2.75 -14.47
N ASN A 23 7.32 -2.02 -14.33
CA ASN A 23 6.05 -2.24 -15.02
C ASN A 23 5.43 -3.63 -14.76
N SER A 24 5.80 -4.30 -13.66
CA SER A 24 5.16 -5.56 -13.28
C SER A 24 3.66 -5.36 -13.08
N ARG A 25 2.85 -6.20 -13.75
CA ARG A 25 1.40 -6.21 -13.55
C ARG A 25 1.00 -6.98 -12.29
N ALA A 26 1.74 -8.03 -11.95
CA ALA A 26 1.52 -8.75 -10.70
C ALA A 26 2.04 -7.90 -9.53
N LEU A 27 1.34 -7.96 -8.40
CA LEU A 27 1.74 -7.28 -7.17
C LEU A 27 3.07 -7.88 -6.69
N PRO A 28 4.14 -7.08 -6.56
CA PRO A 28 5.38 -7.58 -5.96
C PRO A 28 5.18 -7.98 -4.50
N ILE A 29 5.85 -9.05 -4.08
CA ILE A 29 5.84 -9.48 -2.69
C ILE A 29 7.00 -8.81 -1.95
N TYR A 30 6.68 -7.83 -1.10
CA TYR A 30 7.65 -7.16 -0.24
C TYR A 30 7.92 -8.00 1.02
N GLN A 31 8.59 -9.14 0.84
CA GLN A 31 9.01 -10.05 1.92
C GLN A 31 10.21 -9.48 2.69
N THR A 32 10.00 -8.39 3.40
CA THR A 32 11.02 -7.70 4.20
C THR A 32 10.49 -7.36 5.58
N THR A 33 11.37 -7.10 6.53
CA THR A 33 11.04 -6.58 7.86
C THR A 33 11.18 -5.06 7.95
N SER A 34 12.04 -4.46 7.13
CA SER A 34 12.49 -3.06 7.24
C SER A 34 12.66 -2.39 5.88
N TYR A 35 12.62 -1.05 5.88
CA TYR A 35 12.82 -0.20 4.70
C TYR A 35 13.97 0.78 4.96
N ILE A 36 14.76 1.07 3.92
CA ILE A 36 15.88 2.01 3.98
C ILE A 36 15.33 3.44 3.93
N PHE A 37 15.89 4.34 4.73
CA PHE A 37 15.62 5.77 4.65
C PHE A 37 16.58 6.43 3.67
N ASN A 38 16.09 7.43 2.92
CA ASN A 38 16.92 8.22 2.01
C ASN A 38 18.04 8.97 2.77
N ASP A 39 17.69 9.54 3.93
CA ASP A 39 18.60 10.19 4.88
C ASP A 39 17.97 10.28 6.29
N THR A 40 18.66 10.96 7.21
CA THR A 40 18.20 11.15 8.60
C THR A 40 17.01 12.10 8.73
N THR A 41 16.84 13.04 7.82
CA THR A 41 15.70 13.97 7.79
C THR A 41 14.44 13.24 7.36
N HIS A 42 14.53 12.41 6.30
CA HIS A 42 13.45 11.53 5.84
C HIS A 42 12.97 10.60 6.96
N ALA A 43 13.90 9.97 7.70
CA ALA A 43 13.54 9.14 8.85
C ALA A 43 12.75 9.93 9.91
N ALA A 44 13.23 11.11 10.30
CA ALA A 44 12.56 11.96 11.29
C ALA A 44 11.15 12.39 10.82
N ASN A 45 10.97 12.69 9.53
CA ASN A 45 9.67 13.05 8.97
C ASN A 45 8.68 11.90 9.00
N LEU A 46 9.11 10.67 8.67
CA LEU A 46 8.25 9.49 8.73
C LEU A 46 7.76 9.21 10.16
N PHE A 47 8.66 9.24 11.15
CA PHE A 47 8.29 9.00 12.55
C PHE A 47 7.46 10.14 13.17
N ALA A 48 7.61 11.36 12.66
CA ALA A 48 6.78 12.51 13.06
C ALA A 48 5.46 12.62 12.28
N LEU A 49 5.17 11.67 11.38
CA LEU A 49 4.01 11.67 10.47
C LEU A 49 3.90 12.94 9.60
N LYS A 50 5.03 13.59 9.34
CA LYS A 50 5.13 14.73 8.41
C LYS A 50 5.22 14.28 6.95
N GLU A 51 5.65 13.05 6.75
CA GLU A 51 5.75 12.37 5.47
C GLU A 51 5.16 10.97 5.62
N LEU A 52 4.44 10.50 4.59
CA LEU A 52 3.87 9.15 4.58
C LEU A 52 4.83 8.20 3.87
N GLY A 53 5.08 7.05 4.48
CA GLY A 53 5.96 6.03 3.92
C GLY A 53 6.11 4.83 4.85
N ASN A 54 6.83 3.82 4.37
CA ASN A 54 7.05 2.60 5.13
C ASN A 54 8.25 2.76 6.07
N ILE A 55 8.06 2.39 7.34
CA ILE A 55 9.12 2.40 8.37
C ILE A 55 9.61 0.97 8.59
N TYR A 56 8.71 0.09 9.00
CA TYR A 56 8.94 -1.35 9.16
C TYR A 56 7.62 -2.12 9.02
N THR A 57 7.70 -3.39 8.61
CA THR A 57 6.53 -4.20 8.22
C THR A 57 5.46 -4.34 9.29
N ARG A 58 5.84 -4.33 10.58
CA ARG A 58 4.85 -4.36 11.69
C ARG A 58 3.92 -3.14 11.74
N LEU A 59 4.28 -2.01 11.12
CA LEU A 59 3.37 -0.87 10.96
C LEU A 59 2.73 -0.84 9.58
N MET A 60 3.52 -1.03 8.52
CA MET A 60 3.03 -0.94 7.14
C MET A 60 3.92 -1.75 6.20
N ASN A 61 3.30 -2.42 5.24
CA ASN A 61 3.96 -3.15 4.16
C ASN A 61 3.19 -2.94 2.85
N PRO A 62 3.84 -2.60 1.72
CA PRO A 62 3.14 -2.33 0.47
C PRO A 62 2.27 -3.49 -0.03
N THR A 63 2.68 -4.75 0.22
CA THR A 63 1.89 -5.93 -0.18
C THR A 63 0.58 -5.98 0.60
N THR A 64 0.66 -5.77 1.92
CA THR A 64 -0.48 -5.76 2.84
C THR A 64 -1.40 -4.56 2.56
N ALA A 65 -0.83 -3.38 2.29
CA ALA A 65 -1.58 -2.16 1.99
C ALA A 65 -2.51 -2.32 0.78
N VAL A 66 -2.09 -3.03 -0.27
CA VAL A 66 -2.98 -3.34 -1.41
C VAL A 66 -4.19 -4.18 -0.99
N VAL A 67 -4.00 -5.12 -0.05
CA VAL A 67 -5.10 -5.93 0.47
C VAL A 67 -6.02 -5.08 1.36
N GLU A 68 -5.47 -4.23 2.21
CA GLU A 68 -6.23 -3.29 3.05
C GLU A 68 -7.10 -2.37 2.18
N ASP A 69 -6.53 -1.72 1.17
CA ASP A 69 -7.24 -0.86 0.23
C ASP A 69 -8.32 -1.63 -0.55
N ARG A 70 -8.04 -2.88 -0.92
CA ARG A 70 -8.98 -3.73 -1.66
C ARG A 70 -10.16 -4.13 -0.79
N VAL A 71 -9.92 -4.56 0.45
CA VAL A 71 -10.99 -4.91 1.40
C VAL A 71 -11.85 -3.68 1.69
N ALA A 72 -11.23 -2.53 1.94
CA ALA A 72 -11.97 -1.27 2.13
C ALA A 72 -12.87 -0.94 0.92
N ALA A 73 -12.35 -1.09 -0.30
CA ALA A 73 -13.12 -0.82 -1.52
C ALA A 73 -14.27 -1.80 -1.79
N LEU A 74 -14.13 -3.06 -1.35
CA LEU A 74 -15.14 -4.10 -1.47
C LEU A 74 -16.27 -3.93 -0.45
N GLU A 75 -15.92 -3.58 0.79
CA GLU A 75 -16.87 -3.38 1.89
C GLU A 75 -17.50 -1.97 1.90
N GLY A 76 -16.99 -1.05 1.08
CA GLY A 76 -17.44 0.35 1.08
C GLY A 76 -16.96 1.14 2.30
N GLY A 77 -15.90 0.67 2.96
CA GLY A 77 -15.24 1.36 4.07
C GLY A 77 -14.26 2.43 3.61
N VAL A 78 -13.82 3.25 4.55
CA VAL A 78 -12.79 4.29 4.30
C VAL A 78 -11.36 3.75 4.39
N ALA A 79 -11.15 2.66 5.13
CA ALA A 79 -9.88 1.97 5.31
C ALA A 79 -10.13 0.54 5.85
N ALA A 80 -9.12 -0.32 5.76
CA ALA A 80 -9.06 -1.61 6.45
C ALA A 80 -7.70 -1.77 7.13
N LEU A 81 -7.58 -2.75 8.02
CA LEU A 81 -6.35 -3.08 8.73
C LEU A 81 -6.23 -4.60 8.80
N LEU A 82 -5.04 -5.13 8.51
CA LEU A 82 -4.71 -6.56 8.60
C LEU A 82 -3.89 -6.92 9.83
#